data_AF-A0A7W0K0I6-F1
#
_entry.id   AF-A0A7W0K0I6-F1
#
_cell.length_a   1.000
_cell.length_b   1.000
_cell.length_c   1.000
_cell.angle_alpha   90.00
_cell.angle_beta   90.00
_cell.angle_gamma   90.00
#
_symmetry.space_group_name_H-M   'P 1'
#
loop_
_entity.id
_entity.type
_entity.pdbx_description
1 polymer ?
#
loop_
_entity_poly.entity_id
_entity_poly.type
_entity_poly.pdbx_seq_one_letter_code
_entity_poly.pdbx_strand_id
1 'polypeptide(L)'
;MAKPDATDKRVAIAQCKAERGKTKATHQAFKAKYHSFSRCIRQNAAEEHAEQRAARQNAAKQCKAERSDPDFASTHDGKTFEEFYGTNKNGRNAYGKCVSGNARELKAAEDAQDAQEVQAFKNAAKECAAERSDENFAAGHDGKTFEQFYGTNKNKRNAFGKCVSSKSQESYTDPMDP
;
A
#
# COMPACT_ATOMS: atom_id res chain seq x y z
N MET A 1 -8.37 -10.13 17.76
CA MET A 1 -7.26 -9.82 16.83
C MET A 1 -6.21 -9.02 17.59
N ALA A 2 -4.91 -9.28 17.38
CA ALA A 2 -3.86 -8.48 18.01
C ALA A 2 -3.92 -7.03 17.50
N LYS A 3 -3.57 -6.07 18.37
CA LYS A 3 -3.56 -4.64 18.03
C LYS A 3 -2.23 -4.29 17.36
N PRO A 4 -2.19 -3.27 16.47
CA PRO A 4 -0.95 -2.78 15.90
C PRO A 4 0.08 -2.39 16.96
N ASP A 5 1.32 -2.80 16.74
CA ASP A 5 2.45 -2.55 17.64
C ASP A 5 3.11 -1.17 17.39
N ALA A 6 4.23 -0.91 18.06
CA ALA A 6 4.94 0.37 17.93
C ALA A 6 5.67 0.51 16.57
N THR A 7 6.07 -0.60 15.95
CA THR A 7 6.68 -0.62 14.62
C THR A 7 5.62 -0.31 13.57
N ASP A 8 4.46 -0.97 13.63
CA ASP A 8 3.35 -0.74 12.70
C ASP A 8 2.94 0.75 12.70
N LYS A 9 2.82 1.35 13.90
CA LYS A 9 2.53 2.79 14.03
C LYS A 9 3.61 3.68 13.44
N ARG A 10 4.88 3.31 13.54
CA ARG A 10 6.00 4.09 13.01
C ARG A 10 5.99 4.12 11.49
N VAL A 11 5.74 2.95 10.87
CA VAL A 11 5.59 2.82 9.42
C VAL A 11 4.39 3.62 8.94
N ALA A 12 3.23 3.45 9.60
CA ALA A 12 2.02 4.22 9.30
C ALA A 12 2.23 5.74 9.40
N ILE A 13 3.01 6.23 10.39
CA ILE A 13 3.35 7.66 10.47
C ILE A 13 4.15 8.12 9.25
N ALA A 14 5.09 7.31 8.77
CA ALA A 14 5.90 7.63 7.60
C ALA A 14 5.04 7.67 6.32
N GLN A 15 4.20 6.66 6.10
CA GLN A 15 3.23 6.62 5.00
C GLN A 15 2.28 7.82 5.04
N CYS A 16 1.65 8.09 6.19
CA CYS A 16 0.75 9.24 6.34
C CYS A 16 1.44 10.59 6.07
N LYS A 17 2.73 10.73 6.39
CA LYS A 17 3.51 11.93 6.04
C LYS A 17 3.74 12.01 4.52
N ALA A 18 4.04 10.89 3.88
CA ALA A 18 4.23 10.80 2.44
C ALA A 18 2.93 11.13 1.68
N GLU A 19 1.81 10.49 2.04
CA GLU A 19 0.47 10.72 1.48
C GLU A 19 0.01 12.17 1.64
N ARG A 20 0.22 12.75 2.83
CA ARG A 20 -0.18 14.14 3.08
C ARG A 20 0.56 15.11 2.15
N GLY A 21 1.83 14.84 1.83
CA GLY A 21 2.62 15.69 0.95
C GLY A 21 2.84 17.12 1.48
N LYS A 22 3.24 18.02 0.59
CA LYS A 22 3.63 19.41 0.92
C LYS A 22 2.80 20.47 0.19
N THR A 23 1.92 20.08 -0.73
CA THR A 23 1.16 21.02 -1.57
C THR A 23 -0.26 21.21 -1.04
N LYS A 24 -0.90 22.34 -1.35
CA LYS A 24 -2.31 22.58 -0.99
C LYS A 24 -3.22 21.47 -1.54
N ALA A 25 -2.98 21.02 -2.77
CA ALA A 25 -3.74 19.95 -3.40
C ALA A 25 -3.63 18.62 -2.63
N THR A 26 -2.42 18.20 -2.28
CA THR A 26 -2.19 16.96 -1.51
C THR A 26 -2.74 17.07 -0.08
N HIS A 27 -2.66 18.24 0.55
CA HIS A 27 -3.27 18.47 1.87
C HIS A 27 -4.80 18.39 1.82
N GLN A 28 -5.42 18.97 0.78
CA GLN A 28 -6.86 18.90 0.58
C GLN A 28 -7.32 17.47 0.32
N ALA A 29 -6.60 16.74 -0.54
CA ALA A 29 -6.87 15.34 -0.83
C ALA A 29 -6.75 14.48 0.44
N PHE A 30 -5.68 14.67 1.20
CA PHE A 30 -5.46 13.97 2.47
C PHE A 30 -6.60 14.23 3.46
N LYS A 31 -7.04 15.48 3.59
CA LYS A 31 -8.19 15.83 4.46
C LYS A 31 -9.49 15.21 3.94
N ALA A 32 -9.67 15.10 2.63
CA ALA A 32 -10.84 14.45 2.05
C ALA A 32 -10.85 12.93 2.32
N LYS A 33 -9.70 12.26 2.23
CA LYS A 33 -9.55 10.81 2.51
C LYS A 33 -9.66 10.49 3.99
N TYR A 34 -8.87 11.17 4.83
CA TYR A 34 -8.69 10.78 6.23
C TYR A 34 -9.31 11.71 7.26
N HIS A 35 -9.74 12.93 6.90
CA HIS A 35 -10.20 13.98 7.82
C HIS A 35 -9.14 14.51 8.83
N SER A 36 -8.33 13.64 9.44
CA SER A 36 -7.29 13.97 10.40
C SER A 36 -6.08 13.03 10.29
N PHE A 37 -4.92 13.49 10.72
CA PHE A 37 -3.70 12.68 10.74
C PHE A 37 -3.82 11.45 11.66
N SER A 38 -4.53 11.58 12.79
CA SER A 38 -4.77 10.47 13.71
C SER A 38 -5.61 9.35 13.09
N ARG A 39 -6.56 9.68 12.19
CA ARG A 39 -7.36 8.68 11.48
C ARG A 39 -6.49 7.96 10.44
N CYS A 40 -5.63 8.67 9.72
CA CYS A 40 -4.65 8.05 8.82
C CYS A 40 -3.77 7.04 9.57
N ILE A 41 -3.11 7.46 10.68
CA ILE A 41 -2.23 6.57 11.43
C ILE A 41 -2.98 5.32 11.92
N ARG A 42 -4.21 5.47 12.42
CA ARG A 42 -4.98 4.31 12.89
C ARG A 42 -5.35 3.35 11.77
N GLN A 43 -5.67 3.86 10.59
CA GLN A 43 -6.00 3.04 9.44
C GLN A 43 -4.76 2.32 8.91
N ASN A 44 -3.72 3.06 8.54
CA ASN A 44 -2.52 2.46 7.97
C ASN A 44 -1.82 1.55 8.99
N ALA A 45 -1.83 1.83 10.30
CA ALA A 45 -1.26 0.91 11.29
C ALA A 45 -2.05 -0.41 11.39
N ALA A 46 -3.35 -0.39 11.12
CA ALA A 46 -4.16 -1.61 11.07
C ALA A 46 -3.90 -2.42 9.80
N GLU A 47 -3.70 -1.74 8.66
CA GLU A 47 -3.30 -2.33 7.37
C GLU A 47 -1.90 -2.96 7.48
N GLU A 48 -0.90 -2.22 7.95
CA GLU A 48 0.47 -2.68 8.22
C GLU A 48 0.51 -3.96 9.08
N HIS A 49 -0.26 -3.97 10.16
CA HIS A 49 -0.34 -5.12 11.05
C HIS A 49 -1.03 -6.32 10.36
N ALA A 50 -2.03 -6.09 9.51
CA ALA A 50 -2.69 -7.13 8.76
C ALA A 50 -1.76 -7.76 7.71
N GLU A 51 -1.05 -6.93 6.94
CA GLU A 51 -0.05 -7.35 5.95
C GLU A 51 1.10 -8.10 6.60
N GLN A 52 1.67 -7.59 7.70
CA GLN A 52 2.75 -8.30 8.39
C GLN A 52 2.30 -9.69 8.86
N ARG A 53 1.05 -9.81 9.33
CA ARG A 53 0.48 -11.12 9.69
C ARG A 53 0.29 -12.02 8.47
N ALA A 54 -0.24 -11.49 7.37
CA ALA A 54 -0.43 -12.24 6.14
C ALA A 54 0.91 -12.73 5.56
N ALA A 55 1.89 -11.84 5.47
CA ALA A 55 3.25 -12.14 5.02
C ALA A 55 3.89 -13.26 5.86
N ARG A 56 3.81 -13.19 7.19
CA ARG A 56 4.31 -14.26 8.08
C ARG A 56 3.56 -15.58 7.88
N GLN A 57 2.25 -15.55 7.69
CA GLN A 57 1.46 -16.76 7.46
C GLN A 57 1.77 -17.42 6.11
N ASN A 58 1.92 -16.62 5.06
CA ASN A 58 2.26 -17.09 3.72
C ASN A 58 3.71 -17.61 3.67
N ALA A 59 4.65 -16.88 4.27
CA ALA A 59 6.02 -17.34 4.45
C ALA A 59 6.08 -18.68 5.21
N ALA A 60 5.32 -18.83 6.30
CA ALA A 60 5.26 -20.10 7.03
C ALA A 60 4.77 -21.27 6.17
N LYS A 61 3.80 -21.04 5.28
CA LYS A 61 3.32 -22.06 4.33
C LYS A 61 4.40 -22.41 3.29
N GLN A 62 5.03 -21.41 2.69
CA GLN A 62 6.13 -21.61 1.72
C GLN A 62 7.28 -22.39 2.34
N CYS A 63 7.78 -21.95 3.50
CA CYS A 63 8.86 -22.63 4.22
C CYS A 63 8.48 -24.04 4.68
N LYS A 64 7.19 -24.31 4.91
CA LYS A 64 6.72 -25.67 5.22
C LYS A 64 6.81 -26.56 3.97
N ALA A 65 6.42 -26.04 2.81
CA ALA A 65 6.54 -26.74 1.53
C ALA A 65 8.00 -27.01 1.18
N GLU A 66 8.86 -25.97 1.22
CA GLU A 66 10.30 -26.08 0.95
C GLU A 66 10.98 -27.11 1.85
N ARG A 67 10.69 -27.10 3.16
CA ARG A 67 11.28 -28.07 4.09
C ARG A 67 10.82 -29.51 3.82
N SER A 68 9.65 -29.71 3.21
CA SER A 68 9.14 -31.03 2.84
C SER A 68 9.48 -31.44 1.41
N ASP A 69 10.14 -30.57 0.65
CA ASP A 69 10.47 -30.80 -0.74
C ASP A 69 11.68 -31.74 -0.85
N PRO A 70 11.51 -32.96 -1.41
CA PRO A 70 12.63 -33.89 -1.60
C PRO A 70 13.69 -33.35 -2.59
N ASP A 71 13.30 -32.43 -3.47
CA ASP A 71 14.17 -31.86 -4.50
C ASP A 71 14.77 -30.51 -4.08
N PHE A 72 14.58 -30.06 -2.84
CA PHE A 72 15.07 -28.77 -2.35
C PHE A 72 16.55 -28.53 -2.67
N ALA A 73 17.42 -29.51 -2.38
CA ALA A 73 18.86 -29.40 -2.64
C ALA A 73 19.20 -29.20 -4.12
N SER A 74 18.38 -29.73 -5.04
CA SER A 74 18.62 -29.60 -6.49
C SER A 74 18.50 -28.14 -6.98
N THR A 75 17.69 -27.34 -6.31
CA THR A 75 17.45 -25.93 -6.64
C THR A 75 18.23 -24.95 -5.74
N HIS A 76 18.95 -25.46 -4.75
CA HIS A 76 19.63 -24.65 -3.71
C HIS A 76 21.12 -25.02 -3.57
N ASP A 77 21.83 -25.10 -4.70
CA ASP A 77 23.28 -25.37 -4.76
C ASP A 77 23.72 -26.67 -4.05
N GLY A 78 22.87 -27.69 -4.03
CA GLY A 78 23.13 -28.96 -3.35
C GLY A 78 23.02 -28.90 -1.81
N LYS A 79 22.61 -27.76 -1.25
CA LYS A 79 22.46 -27.58 0.21
C LYS A 79 21.13 -28.13 0.70
N THR A 80 21.16 -28.78 1.86
CA THR A 80 19.94 -29.11 2.60
C THR A 80 19.21 -27.84 3.08
N PHE A 81 17.94 -27.96 3.44
CA PHE A 81 17.15 -26.85 3.99
C PHE A 81 17.84 -26.20 5.21
N GLU A 82 18.42 -27.01 6.10
CA GLU A 82 19.15 -26.55 7.27
C GLU A 82 20.46 -25.81 6.93
N GLU A 83 21.18 -26.26 5.90
CA GLU A 83 22.41 -25.63 5.44
C GLU A 83 22.13 -24.32 4.68
N PHE A 84 21.08 -24.30 3.86
CA PHE A 84 20.73 -23.13 3.05
C PHE A 84 20.30 -21.95 3.92
N TYR A 85 19.31 -22.15 4.80
CA TYR A 85 18.85 -21.10 5.71
C TYR A 85 19.77 -20.91 6.91
N GLY A 86 20.61 -21.90 7.20
CA GLY A 86 21.55 -21.90 8.30
C GLY A 86 20.90 -22.04 9.68
N THR A 87 21.73 -22.30 10.68
CA THR A 87 21.30 -22.50 12.07
C THR A 87 21.83 -21.39 13.00
N ASN A 88 21.44 -21.42 14.27
CA ASN A 88 22.06 -20.59 15.31
C ASN A 88 23.12 -21.40 16.07
N LYS A 89 23.76 -20.80 17.09
CA LYS A 89 24.77 -21.46 17.94
C LYS A 89 24.33 -22.80 18.58
N ASN A 90 23.02 -23.07 18.62
CA ASN A 90 22.45 -24.31 19.14
C ASN A 90 22.04 -25.29 18.02
N GLY A 91 22.44 -25.03 16.77
CA GLY A 91 22.13 -25.86 15.61
C GLY A 91 20.65 -25.83 15.19
N ARG A 92 19.85 -24.86 15.67
CA ARG A 92 18.38 -24.89 15.53
C ARG A 92 17.81 -23.51 15.22
N ASN A 93 17.58 -23.16 13.95
CA ASN A 93 16.70 -22.03 13.57
C ASN A 93 16.36 -21.93 12.06
N ALA A 94 16.69 -22.91 11.23
CA ALA A 94 16.56 -22.79 9.77
C ALA A 94 15.14 -22.40 9.34
N TYR A 95 14.12 -23.05 9.89
CA TYR A 95 12.73 -22.73 9.61
C TYR A 95 12.34 -21.29 10.01
N GLY A 96 12.77 -20.84 11.19
CA GLY A 96 12.50 -19.47 11.64
C GLY A 96 13.17 -18.42 10.76
N LYS A 97 14.38 -18.72 10.27
CA LYS A 97 15.10 -17.87 9.31
C LYS A 97 14.42 -17.84 7.94
N CYS A 98 13.99 -18.99 7.43
CA CYS A 98 13.18 -19.06 6.22
C CYS A 98 11.95 -18.17 6.34
N VAL A 99 11.15 -18.38 7.39
CA VAL A 99 9.90 -17.61 7.57
C VAL A 99 10.17 -16.11 7.71
N SER A 100 11.21 -15.72 8.45
CA SER A 100 11.58 -14.31 8.58
C SER A 100 12.10 -13.70 7.28
N GLY A 101 12.81 -14.48 6.46
CA GLY A 101 13.31 -14.08 5.15
C GLY A 101 12.18 -13.82 4.18
N ASN A 102 11.37 -14.86 3.92
CA ASN A 102 10.24 -14.77 2.98
C ASN A 102 9.20 -13.74 3.44
N ALA A 103 8.91 -13.64 4.74
CA ALA A 103 7.98 -12.63 5.24
C ALA A 103 8.48 -11.20 5.01
N ARG A 104 9.80 -10.97 5.07
CA ARG A 104 10.40 -9.66 4.77
C ARG A 104 10.29 -9.35 3.28
N GLU A 105 10.53 -10.32 2.40
CA GLU A 105 10.40 -10.15 0.96
C GLU A 105 8.96 -9.87 0.56
N LEU A 106 8.00 -10.64 1.09
CA LEU A 106 6.57 -10.39 0.89
C LEU A 106 6.17 -9.00 1.38
N LYS A 107 6.59 -8.60 2.59
CA LYS A 107 6.27 -7.26 3.10
C LYS A 107 6.95 -6.15 2.28
N ALA A 108 8.16 -6.37 1.77
CA ALA A 108 8.83 -5.40 0.90
C ALA A 108 8.09 -5.20 -0.44
N ALA A 109 7.45 -6.25 -0.97
CA ALA A 109 6.61 -6.14 -2.16
C ALA A 109 5.34 -5.31 -1.88
N GLU A 110 4.65 -5.58 -0.76
CA GLU A 110 3.47 -4.79 -0.34
C GLU A 110 3.85 -3.33 -0.04
N ASP A 111 4.98 -3.08 0.66
CA ASP A 111 5.49 -1.73 0.93
C ASP A 111 5.76 -0.94 -0.37
N ALA A 112 6.22 -1.63 -1.42
CA ALA A 112 6.44 -1.02 -2.72
C ALA A 112 5.12 -0.67 -3.42
N GLN A 113 4.08 -1.50 -3.28
CA GLN A 113 2.74 -1.22 -3.78
C GLN A 113 2.13 -0.02 -3.05
N ASP A 114 2.19 0.03 -1.72
CA ASP A 114 1.74 1.19 -0.94
C ASP A 114 2.41 2.48 -1.41
N ALA A 115 3.72 2.45 -1.63
CA ALA A 115 4.46 3.61 -2.11
C ALA A 115 3.98 4.08 -3.50
N GLN A 116 3.60 3.15 -4.38
CA GLN A 116 2.98 3.46 -5.67
C GLN A 116 1.60 4.08 -5.50
N GLU A 117 0.75 3.53 -4.62
CA GLU A 117 -0.57 4.09 -4.32
C GLU A 117 -0.49 5.50 -3.73
N VAL A 118 0.47 5.75 -2.83
CA VAL A 118 0.75 7.09 -2.31
C VAL A 118 1.10 8.05 -3.43
N GLN A 119 1.90 7.61 -4.41
CA GLN A 119 2.32 8.44 -5.52
C GLN A 119 1.17 8.70 -6.51
N ALA A 120 0.37 7.68 -6.83
CA ALA A 120 -0.85 7.79 -7.62
C ALA A 120 -1.83 8.79 -6.98
N PHE A 121 -2.09 8.65 -5.68
CA PHE A 121 -2.93 9.57 -4.91
C PHE A 121 -2.46 11.03 -5.00
N LYS A 122 -1.14 11.26 -4.90
CA LYS A 122 -0.56 12.60 -5.02
C LYS A 122 -0.66 13.16 -6.43
N ASN A 123 -0.52 12.34 -7.45
CA ASN A 123 -0.65 12.75 -8.85
C ASN A 123 -2.13 13.08 -9.15
N ALA A 124 -3.05 12.21 -8.79
CA ALA A 124 -4.49 12.46 -8.85
C ALA A 124 -4.88 13.76 -8.14
N ALA A 125 -4.32 14.03 -6.95
CA ALA A 125 -4.55 15.30 -6.24
C ALA A 125 -4.12 16.53 -7.04
N LYS A 126 -3.00 16.46 -7.77
CA LYS A 126 -2.52 17.56 -8.61
C LYS A 126 -3.38 17.73 -9.86
N GLU A 127 -3.70 16.63 -10.54
CA GLU A 127 -4.57 16.65 -11.72
C GLU A 127 -5.95 17.21 -11.40
N CYS A 128 -6.59 16.73 -10.34
CA CYS A 128 -7.87 17.28 -9.87
C CYS A 128 -7.80 18.75 -9.47
N ALA A 129 -6.62 19.22 -9.02
CA ALA A 129 -6.45 20.64 -8.73
C ALA A 129 -6.35 21.46 -10.02
N ALA A 130 -5.69 20.94 -11.05
CA ALA A 130 -5.58 21.55 -12.37
C ALA A 130 -6.95 21.58 -13.08
N GLU A 131 -7.66 20.44 -13.14
CA GLU A 131 -9.01 20.34 -13.72
C GLU A 131 -9.99 21.30 -13.07
N ARG A 132 -9.97 21.43 -11.75
CA ARG A 132 -10.84 22.38 -11.03
C ARG A 132 -10.53 23.84 -11.35
N SER A 133 -9.30 24.16 -11.74
CA SER A 133 -8.90 25.51 -12.14
C SER A 133 -9.00 25.75 -13.65
N ASP A 134 -9.37 24.75 -14.44
CA ASP A 134 -9.49 24.87 -15.88
C ASP A 134 -10.83 25.53 -16.25
N GLU A 135 -10.74 26.72 -16.85
CA GLU A 135 -11.90 27.48 -17.31
C GLU A 135 -12.64 26.75 -18.46
N ASN A 136 -11.95 25.88 -19.19
CA ASN A 136 -12.51 25.09 -20.29
C ASN A 136 -13.02 23.71 -19.85
N PHE A 137 -12.94 23.37 -18.56
CA PHE A 137 -13.37 22.05 -18.06
C PHE A 137 -14.78 21.70 -18.55
N ALA A 138 -15.73 22.63 -18.45
CA ALA A 138 -17.11 22.37 -18.86
C ALA A 138 -17.25 22.00 -20.35
N ALA A 139 -16.39 22.51 -21.24
CA ALA A 139 -16.44 22.21 -22.66
C ALA A 139 -16.09 20.74 -22.95
N GLY A 140 -15.23 20.11 -22.14
CA GLY A 140 -14.89 18.70 -22.24
C GLY A 140 -15.82 17.75 -21.47
N HIS A 141 -16.76 18.28 -20.70
CA HIS A 141 -17.55 17.50 -19.72
C HIS A 141 -19.07 17.79 -19.81
N ASP A 142 -19.64 17.77 -21.02
CA ASP A 142 -21.08 17.97 -21.29
C ASP A 142 -21.66 19.28 -20.73
N GLY A 143 -20.86 20.34 -20.66
CA GLY A 143 -21.25 21.62 -20.06
C GLY A 143 -21.34 21.60 -18.52
N LYS A 144 -20.91 20.51 -17.86
CA LYS A 144 -20.90 20.40 -16.40
C LYS A 144 -19.66 21.07 -15.84
N THR A 145 -19.85 21.92 -14.83
CA THR A 145 -18.77 22.41 -13.96
C THR A 145 -18.07 21.25 -13.24
N PHE A 146 -16.84 21.48 -12.76
CA PHE A 146 -16.08 20.50 -11.97
C PHE A 146 -16.91 19.94 -10.80
N GLU A 147 -17.60 20.81 -10.05
CA GLU A 147 -18.48 20.41 -8.95
C GLU A 147 -19.69 19.59 -9.43
N GLN A 148 -20.26 19.90 -10.59
CA GLN A 148 -21.36 19.11 -11.17
C GLN A 148 -20.90 17.75 -11.69
N PHE A 149 -19.68 17.67 -12.23
CA PHE A 149 -19.14 16.44 -12.81
C PHE A 149 -18.75 15.43 -11.73
N TYR A 150 -17.94 15.84 -10.73
CA TYR A 150 -17.46 14.93 -9.69
C TYR A 150 -18.29 14.94 -8.40
N GLY A 151 -19.02 16.02 -8.11
CA GLY A 151 -19.74 16.18 -6.85
C GLY A 151 -20.99 15.32 -6.78
N THR A 152 -21.15 14.56 -5.68
CA THR A 152 -22.30 13.66 -5.49
C THR A 152 -23.21 14.04 -4.33
N ASN A 153 -22.75 14.89 -3.41
CA ASN A 153 -23.57 15.33 -2.28
C ASN A 153 -24.43 16.56 -2.64
N LYS A 154 -25.42 16.88 -1.80
CA LYS A 154 -26.42 17.94 -2.06
C LYS A 154 -25.80 19.30 -2.43
N ASN A 155 -24.63 19.64 -1.87
CA ASN A 155 -23.93 20.90 -2.11
C ASN A 155 -22.67 20.75 -2.97
N LYS A 156 -22.43 19.56 -3.54
CA LYS A 156 -21.31 19.20 -4.42
C LYS A 156 -19.90 19.46 -3.85
N ARG A 157 -19.78 19.75 -2.56
CA ARG A 157 -18.50 20.09 -1.90
C ARG A 157 -17.54 18.91 -1.78
N ASN A 158 -17.99 17.68 -2.05
CA ASN A 158 -17.13 16.50 -2.07
C ASN A 158 -16.46 16.26 -3.44
N ALA A 159 -16.71 17.10 -4.46
CA ALA A 159 -16.22 16.92 -5.82
C ALA A 159 -14.70 16.67 -5.90
N PHE A 160 -13.89 17.48 -5.23
CA PHE A 160 -12.43 17.30 -5.26
C PHE A 160 -11.99 15.94 -4.68
N GLY A 161 -12.56 15.54 -3.54
CA GLY A 161 -12.25 14.23 -2.95
C GLY A 161 -12.70 13.07 -3.85
N LYS A 162 -13.81 13.24 -4.58
CA LYS A 162 -14.31 12.26 -5.54
C LYS A 162 -13.46 12.17 -6.80
N CYS A 163 -13.02 13.29 -7.35
CA CYS A 163 -12.05 13.32 -8.44
C CYS A 163 -10.78 12.55 -8.06
N VAL A 164 -10.19 12.85 -6.90
CA VAL A 164 -8.96 12.19 -6.46
C VAL A 164 -9.18 10.70 -6.27
N SER A 165 -10.31 10.30 -5.68
CA SER A 165 -10.66 8.89 -5.52
C SER A 165 -10.81 8.18 -6.87
N SER A 166 -11.47 8.78 -7.86
CA SER A 166 -11.64 8.20 -9.20
C SER A 166 -10.31 7.96 -9.87
N LYS A 167 -9.49 9.02 -9.96
CA LYS A 167 -8.20 8.96 -10.65
C LYS A 167 -7.17 8.05 -9.97
N SER A 168 -7.18 7.99 -8.64
CA SER A 168 -6.30 7.06 -7.91
C SER A 168 -6.67 5.59 -8.19
N GLN A 169 -7.96 5.32 -8.46
CA GLN A 169 -8.42 3.98 -8.85
C GLN A 169 -8.17 3.70 -10.33
N GLU A 170 -8.35 4.68 -11.22
CA GLU A 170 -8.06 4.55 -12.65
C GLU A 170 -6.60 4.18 -12.90
N SER A 171 -5.65 4.79 -12.18
CA SER A 171 -4.23 4.43 -12.23
C SER A 171 -3.91 3.03 -11.72
N TYR A 172 -4.85 2.36 -11.05
CA TYR A 172 -4.74 0.97 -10.61
C TYR A 172 -5.44 -0.01 -11.57
N THR A 173 -6.44 0.46 -12.32
CA THR A 173 -7.23 -0.36 -13.27
C THR A 173 -6.70 -0.36 -14.70
N ASP A 174 -5.68 0.43 -15.02
CA ASP A 174 -4.98 0.32 -16.31
C ASP A 174 -4.06 -0.91 -16.26
N PRO A 175 -4.25 -1.91 -17.14
CA PRO A 175 -3.73 -3.26 -16.92
C PRO A 175 -2.21 -3.33 -17.05
N MET A 176 -1.59 -4.09 -16.14
CA MET A 176 -0.64 -5.09 -16.60
C MET A 176 -1.35 -5.96 -17.65
N ASP A 177 -1.24 -5.59 -18.93
CA ASP A 177 -1.46 -6.53 -20.03
C ASP A 177 -0.26 -7.51 -20.06
N PRO A 178 -0.48 -8.79 -20.42
CA PRO A 178 0.42 -9.92 -20.17
C PRO A 178 1.74 -9.88 -20.94
#